data_AF-A0A1H0VE51-F1
#
_entry.id   AF-A0A1H0VE51-F1
#
_cell.length_a   1.000
_cell.length_b   1.000
_cell.length_c   1.000
_cell.angle_alpha   90.00
_cell.angle_beta   90.00
_cell.angle_gamma   90.00
#
_symmetry.space_group_name_H-M   'P 1'
#
loop_
_entity.id
_entity.type
_entity.pdbx_description
1 polymer ?
#
loop_
_entity_poly.entity_id
_entity_poly.type
_entity_poly.pdbx_seq_one_letter_code
_entity_poly.pdbx_strand_id
1 'polypeptide(L)' 'MMYKKLCNQCYRASFGSSETGEWFCPTCNQDLSQAKLYEPQEKVVRPFNLVEAYSKVELYKPSAIDLTV' A
#
# COMPACT_ATOMS: atom_id res chain seq x y z
N MET A 1 10.60 14.69 3.29
CA MET A 1 9.80 13.49 3.61
C MET A 1 10.42 12.29 2.89
N MET A 2 10.20 11.06 3.35
CA MET A 2 10.67 9.85 2.67
C MET A 2 9.49 9.18 1.96
N TYR A 3 9.61 9.04 0.64
CA TYR A 3 8.62 8.40 -0.22
C TYR A 3 9.04 6.98 -0.56
N LYS A 4 8.07 6.11 -0.83
CA LYS A 4 8.30 4.73 -1.25
C LYS A 4 7.60 4.45 -2.58
N LYS A 5 8.29 3.84 -3.53
CA LYS A 5 7.72 3.24 -4.74
C LYS A 5 8.04 1.75 -4.78
N LEU A 6 7.20 0.95 -5.45
CA LEU A 6 7.46 -0.49 -5.64
C LEU A 6 7.78 -0.75 -7.11
N CYS A 7 8.89 -1.44 -7.37
CA CYS A 7 9.25 -1.83 -8.72
C CYS A 7 8.36 -2.98 -9.21
N ASN A 8 7.81 -2.88 -10.41
CA ASN A 8 6.92 -3.91 -10.98
C ASN A 8 7.68 -5.09 -11.60
N GLN A 9 8.97 -4.96 -11.94
CA GLN A 9 9.78 -6.12 -12.36
C GLN A 9 10.43 -6.83 -11.18
N CYS A 10 10.97 -6.05 -10.25
CA CYS A 10 11.86 -6.57 -9.22
C CYS A 10 11.11 -6.78 -7.90
N TYR A 11 9.90 -6.24 -7.78
CA TYR A 11 9.02 -6.28 -6.59
C TYR A 11 9.68 -5.75 -5.31
N ARG A 12 10.78 -5.02 -5.46
CA ARG A 12 11.51 -4.37 -4.37
C ARG A 12 11.00 -2.96 -4.13
N ALA A 13 11.05 -2.55 -2.88
CA ALA A 13 10.81 -1.17 -2.49
C ALA A 13 12.00 -0.29 -2.90
N SER A 14 11.70 0.87 -3.45
CA SER A 14 12.66 1.95 -3.66
C SER A 14 12.21 3.15 -2.83
N PHE A 15 13.17 3.84 -2.20
CA PHE A 15 12.91 4.97 -1.33
C PHE A 15 13.56 6.23 -1.91
N GLY A 16 12.87 7.36 -1.84
CA GLY A 16 13.30 8.62 -2.42
C GLY A 16 12.87 9.81 -1.57
N SER A 17 13.57 10.94 -1.72
CA SER A 17 13.27 12.18 -1.02
C SER A 17 12.28 13.09 -1.76
N SER A 18 11.95 12.75 -3.02
CA SER A 18 11.04 13.50 -3.88
C SER A 18 9.91 12.59 -4.37
N GLU A 19 8.70 13.13 -4.46
CA GLU A 19 7.55 12.39 -4.99
C GLU A 19 7.55 12.37 -6.54
N THR A 20 8.00 13.48 -7.12
CA THR A 20 8.00 13.78 -8.56
C THR A 20 9.38 13.63 -9.18
N GLY A 21 9.40 13.45 -10.51
CA GLY A 21 10.62 13.41 -11.30
C GLY A 21 11.01 11.99 -11.73
N GLU A 22 12.15 11.91 -12.41
CA GLU A 22 12.73 10.64 -12.83
C GLU A 22 13.09 9.81 -11.59
N TRP A 23 12.64 8.57 -11.56
CA TRP A 23 12.90 7.67 -10.45
C TRP A 23 13.23 6.31 -11.00
N PHE A 24 14.50 5.90 -10.92
CA PHE A 24 14.92 4.59 -11.38
C PHE A 24 15.02 3.60 -10.21
N CYS A 25 14.59 2.36 -10.44
CA CYS A 25 14.78 1.29 -9.48
C CYS A 25 16.28 1.05 -9.26
N PRO A 26 16.81 1.14 -8.02
CA PRO A 26 18.24 0.99 -7.78
C PRO A 26 18.74 -0.45 -7.97
N THR A 27 17.84 -1.42 -8.12
CA THR A 27 18.22 -2.83 -8.35
C THR A 27 18.30 -3.19 -9.81
N CYS A 28 17.36 -2.72 -10.63
CA CYS A 28 17.19 -3.16 -12.02
C CYS A 28 17.09 -2.02 -13.02
N ASN A 29 17.31 -0.79 -12.56
CA ASN A 29 17.33 0.43 -13.35
C ASN A 29 16.05 0.72 -14.16
N GLN A 30 14.94 0.07 -13.82
CA GLN A 30 13.66 0.32 -14.46
C GLN A 30 13.11 1.67 -14.01
N ASP A 31 12.51 2.41 -14.95
CA ASP A 31 11.81 3.64 -14.63
C ASP A 31 10.55 3.39 -13.78
N LEU A 32 10.47 4.10 -12.67
CA LEU A 32 9.40 4.14 -11.68
C LEU A 32 8.79 5.56 -11.59
N SER A 33 9.10 6.47 -12.51
CA SER A 33 8.54 7.82 -12.55
C SER A 33 7.01 7.79 -12.48
N GLN A 34 6.38 6.88 -13.23
CA GLN A 34 4.93 6.64 -13.28
C GLN A 34 4.41 5.62 -12.23
N ALA A 35 5.29 5.04 -11.41
CA ALA A 35 4.88 4.04 -10.43
C ALA A 35 4.18 4.69 -9.23
N LYS A 36 3.16 4.00 -8.71
CA LYS A 36 2.35 4.47 -7.58
C LYS A 36 3.22 4.69 -6.33
N LEU A 37 3.07 5.86 -5.72
CA LEU A 37 3.64 6.18 -4.42
C LEU A 37 2.90 5.43 -3.31
N TYR A 38 3.67 4.85 -2.40
CA TYR A 38 3.18 4.31 -1.15
C TYR A 38 3.42 5.36 -0.07
N GLU A 39 2.33 6.01 0.35
CA GLU A 39 2.35 6.90 1.50
C GLU A 39 2.67 6.11 2.76
N PRO A 40 3.45 6.69 3.69
CA PRO A 40 3.67 6.09 4.99
C PRO A 40 2.33 6.04 5.73
N GLN A 41 1.72 4.86 5.82
CA GLN A 41 0.60 4.68 6.72
C GLN A 41 1.14 4.81 8.14
N GLU A 42 0.73 5.86 8.86
CA GLU A 42 0.88 5.91 10.30
C GLU A 42 0.29 4.61 10.83
N LYS A 43 1.13 3.76 11.39
CA LYS A 43 0.65 2.60 12.11
C LYS A 43 -0.16 3.17 13.26
N VAL A 44 -1.48 3.14 13.15
CA VAL A 44 -2.36 3.40 14.29
C VAL A 44 -1.92 2.42 15.37
N VAL A 45 -1.19 2.92 16.36
CA VAL A 45 -0.84 2.15 17.55
C VAL A 45 -2.16 1.91 18.25
N ARG A 46 -2.81 0.79 17.93
CA ARG A 46 -4.05 0.42 18.60
C ARG A 46 -3.65 0.06 20.03
N PRO A 47 -4.18 0.74 21.05
CA PRO A 47 -3.92 0.33 22.42
C PRO A 47 -4.34 -1.13 22.58
N PHE A 48 -3.52 -1.91 23.28
CA PHE A 48 -3.60 -3.37 23.40
C PHE A 48 -4.95 -3.89 23.94
N ASN A 49 -5.82 -3.00 24.44
CA ASN A 49 -7.08 -3.32 25.11
C ASN A 49 -8.32 -3.40 24.19
N LEU A 50 -8.18 -3.42 22.86
CA LEU A 50 -9.31 -3.53 21.91
C LEU A 50 -9.49 -4.94 21.29
N VAL A 51 -8.70 -5.93 21.72
CA VAL A 51 -8.76 -7.29 21.15
C VAL A 51 -10.09 -8.00 21.42
N GLU A 52 -10.82 -7.64 22.49
CA GLU A 52 -12.12 -8.26 22.81
C GLU A 52 -13.28 -7.77 21.92
N ALA A 53 -13.15 -6.61 21.26
CA ALA A 53 -14.24 -6.05 20.45
C ALA A 53 -14.26 -6.54 18.99
N TYR A 54 -13.12 -7.04 18.47
CA TYR A 54 -12.95 -7.32 17.05
C TYR A 54 -13.42 -8.71 16.60
N SER A 55 -13.65 -9.64 17.53
CA SER A 55 -14.18 -10.98 17.21
C SER A 55 -15.60 -10.97 16.64
N LYS A 56 -16.31 -9.83 16.67
CA LYS A 56 -17.70 -9.71 16.20
C LYS A 56 -17.89 -8.99 14.86
N VAL A 57 -16.84 -8.47 14.21
CA VAL A 57 -17.02 -7.58 13.04
C VAL A 57 -16.66 -8.22 11.68
N GLU A 58 -15.94 -9.35 11.63
CA GLU A 58 -15.52 -9.99 10.36
C GLU A 58 -16.48 -11.08 9.82
N LEU A 59 -17.80 -10.94 10.02
CA LEU A 59 -18.81 -11.82 9.41
C LEU A 59 -19.79 -11.08 8.47
N TYR A 60 -19.36 -9.97 7.87
CA TYR A 60 -20.08 -9.38 6.73
C TYR A 60 -19.22 -9.51 5.46
N LYS A 61 -19.33 -10.68 4.82
CA LYS A 61 -18.96 -10.86 3.41
C LYS A 61 -20.07 -10.21 2.57
N PRO A 62 -19.83 -9.18 1.75
CA PRO A 62 -20.80 -8.81 0.74
C PRO A 62 -20.83 -9.94 -0.32
N SER A 63 -21.83 -10.80 -0.22
CA SER A 63 -22.17 -11.75 -1.28
C SER A 63 -22.76 -10.97 -2.46
N ALA A 64 -22.17 -11.22 -3.64
CA ALA A 64 -22.62 -10.90 -5.00
C ALA A 64 -23.98 -10.19 -5.14
N ILE A 65 -23.96 -8.98 -5.69
CA ILE A 65 -25.16 -8.40 -6.30
C ILE A 65 -25.15 -8.86 -7.76
N ASP A 66 -26.03 -9.81 -8.04
CA ASP A 66 -26.38 -10.30 -9.37
C ASP A 66 -27.01 -9.15 -10.17
N LEU A 67 -26.38 -8.79 -11.30
CA LEU A 67 -26.96 -7.91 -12.31
C LEU A 67 -27.89 -8.75 -13.19
N THR A 68 -29.19 -8.72 -12.91
CA THR A 68 -30.21 -9.15 -13.89
C THR A 68 -31.31 -8.10 -14.03
N VAL A 69 -31.19 -7.39 -15.16
CA VAL A 69 -32.18 -6.76 -16.06
C VAL A 69 -33.35 -6.00 -15.45
#